data_AF-A0A524CJL0-F1
#
_entry.id   AF-A0A524CJL0-F1
#
_cell.length_a   1.000
_cell.length_b   1.000
_cell.length_c   1.000
_cell.angle_alpha   90.00
_cell.angle_beta   90.00
_cell.angle_gamma   90.00
#
_symmetry.space_group_name_H-M   'P 1'
#
loop_
_entity.id
_entity.type
_entity.pdbx_description
1 polymer ?
#
loop_
_entity_poly.entity_id
_entity_poly.type
_entity_poly.pdbx_seq_one_letter_code
_entity_poly.pdbx_strand_id
1 'polypeptide(L)'
;MNRFFSLMGLEQSAPQIIPSFIEGLESWCILFNEFCFQFFNYVKYLFSFVLIGVGILILLKARGIYFNLKLNKPEDDYKPLKRTRIFVGTFYIFSGLGILFNFLTYFLIILLDPLPDRFIFEFINFNGTLNSYGINRIEELNDSKYPHEVSIYYCFALGSFYGILNLFLSFLLLFHNRINIKPRRVIFWFLSSLSSCLLFGFTTSLIFFIG
;
A
#
# COMPACT_ATOMS: atom_id res chain seq x y z
N MET A 1 36.38 36.96 29.87
CA MET A 1 35.50 36.18 28.95
C MET A 1 36.10 34.84 28.51
N ASN A 2 37.43 34.63 28.50
CA ASN A 2 38.03 33.37 28.02
C ASN A 2 38.09 32.21 29.04
N ARG A 3 37.77 32.41 30.32
CA ARG A 3 37.71 31.32 31.31
C ARG A 3 36.33 30.66 31.46
N PHE A 4 35.29 31.25 30.89
CA PHE A 4 33.93 30.68 30.95
C PHE A 4 33.69 29.66 29.82
N PHE A 5 34.39 29.81 28.69
CA PHE A 5 34.34 28.86 27.59
C PHE A 5 35.19 27.60 27.82
N SER A 6 36.26 27.67 28.61
CA SER A 6 37.11 26.49 28.88
C SER A 6 36.50 25.50 29.90
N LEU A 7 35.51 25.94 30.70
CA LEU A 7 34.82 25.08 31.67
C LEU A 7 33.64 24.31 31.05
N MET A 8 33.28 24.63 29.81
CA MET A 8 32.11 24.05 29.14
C MET A 8 32.45 22.97 28.11
N GLY A 9 33.69 22.44 28.07
CA GLY A 9 34.04 21.24 27.28
C GLY A 9 33.73 21.33 25.77
N LEU A 10 33.49 22.52 25.22
CA LEU A 10 32.97 22.73 23.87
C LEU A 10 34.07 22.84 22.80
N GLU A 11 35.31 22.43 23.09
CA GLU A 11 36.39 22.36 22.09
C GLU A 11 36.57 20.96 21.49
N GLN A 12 35.83 19.93 21.94
CA GLN A 12 35.88 18.58 21.37
C GLN A 12 34.69 18.20 20.47
N SER A 13 33.69 19.06 20.29
CA SER A 13 32.31 18.63 20.00
C SER A 13 31.75 18.99 18.61
N ALA A 14 32.54 18.90 17.53
CA ALA A 14 32.00 19.07 16.17
C ALA A 14 32.52 18.02 15.16
N PRO A 15 33.84 17.74 15.05
CA PRO A 15 34.33 16.83 14.01
C PRO A 15 34.06 15.34 14.29
N GLN A 16 33.71 14.95 15.52
CA GLN A 16 33.41 13.56 15.89
C GLN A 16 31.90 13.23 15.92
N ILE A 17 31.03 14.25 16.02
CA ILE A 17 29.57 14.06 16.12
C ILE A 17 28.97 13.74 14.75
N ILE A 18 29.49 14.35 13.69
CA ILE A 18 29.00 14.16 12.32
C ILE A 18 29.20 12.71 11.82
N PRO A 19 30.41 12.11 11.89
CA PRO A 19 30.60 10.73 11.43
C PRO A 19 29.82 9.71 12.25
N SER A 20 29.74 9.88 13.59
CA SER A 20 28.95 8.99 14.45
C SER A 20 27.44 9.10 14.19
N PHE A 21 26.93 10.28 13.86
CA PHE A 21 25.54 10.47 13.46
C PHE A 21 25.22 9.80 12.11
N ILE A 22 26.13 9.90 11.13
CA ILE A 22 25.96 9.28 9.81
C ILE A 22 25.96 7.76 9.93
N GLU A 23 26.90 7.18 10.68
CA GLU A 23 26.95 5.73 10.95
C GLU A 23 25.68 5.25 11.67
N GLY A 24 25.18 6.04 12.63
CA GLY A 24 23.91 5.76 13.31
C GLY A 24 22.70 5.76 12.36
N LEU A 25 22.67 6.71 11.41
CA LEU A 25 21.60 6.82 10.43
C LEU A 25 21.64 5.68 9.41
N GLU A 26 22.81 5.28 8.94
CA GLU A 26 22.99 4.12 8.06
C GLU A 26 22.56 2.82 8.73
N SER A 27 22.97 2.62 10.00
CA SER A 27 22.55 1.47 10.81
C SER A 27 21.03 1.42 10.98
N TRP A 28 20.40 2.57 11.25
CA TRP A 28 18.94 2.68 11.30
C TRP A 28 18.28 2.34 9.97
N CYS A 29 18.81 2.81 8.84
CA CYS A 29 18.30 2.49 7.50
C CYS A 29 18.37 0.98 7.22
N ILE A 30 19.46 0.31 7.59
CA ILE A 30 19.60 -1.15 7.42
C ILE A 30 18.51 -1.88 8.22
N LEU A 31 18.36 -1.56 9.51
CA LEU A 31 17.34 -2.17 10.37
C LEU A 31 15.92 -1.90 9.85
N PHE A 32 15.66 -0.68 9.39
CA PHE A 32 14.37 -0.31 8.81
C PHE A 32 14.08 -1.12 7.54
N ASN A 33 15.06 -1.29 6.66
CA ASN A 33 14.91 -2.07 5.42
C ASN A 33 14.62 -3.55 5.73
N GLU A 34 15.35 -4.16 6.66
CA GLU A 34 15.10 -5.54 7.10
C GLU A 34 13.70 -5.69 7.70
N PHE A 35 13.28 -4.74 8.55
CA PHE A 35 11.94 -4.72 9.12
C PHE A 35 10.88 -4.61 8.02
N CYS A 36 11.03 -3.68 7.08
CA CYS A 36 10.08 -3.49 5.99
C CYS A 36 9.99 -4.73 5.09
N PHE A 37 11.11 -5.36 4.76
CA PHE A 37 11.14 -6.59 4.00
C PHE A 37 10.33 -7.70 4.70
N GLN A 38 10.59 -7.95 5.99
CA GLN A 38 9.83 -8.93 6.75
C GLN A 38 8.34 -8.55 6.87
N PHE A 39 8.05 -7.27 7.10
CA PHE A 39 6.69 -6.75 7.17
C PHE A 39 5.90 -7.06 5.90
N PHE A 40 6.42 -6.78 4.72
CA PHE A 40 5.73 -7.05 3.46
C PHE A 40 5.45 -8.55 3.24
N ASN A 41 6.42 -9.41 3.58
CA ASN A 41 6.25 -10.87 3.49
C ASN A 41 5.08 -11.35 4.35
N TYR A 42 4.96 -10.88 5.60
CA TYR A 42 3.83 -11.25 6.47
C TYR A 42 2.51 -10.62 6.04
N VAL A 43 2.55 -9.34 5.64
CA VAL A 43 1.37 -8.57 5.26
C VAL A 43 0.66 -9.18 4.06
N LYS A 44 1.39 -9.71 3.09
CA LYS A 44 0.82 -10.46 1.95
C LYS A 44 -0.17 -11.53 2.41
N TYR A 45 0.26 -12.42 3.30
CA TYR A 45 -0.56 -13.53 3.78
C TYR A 45 -1.74 -13.02 4.61
N LEU A 46 -1.48 -12.09 5.53
CA LEU A 46 -2.52 -11.49 6.36
C LEU A 46 -3.59 -10.82 5.50
N PHE A 47 -3.17 -10.03 4.52
CA PHE A 47 -4.05 -9.32 3.59
C PHE A 47 -4.90 -10.30 2.77
N SER A 48 -4.28 -11.36 2.22
CA SER A 48 -5.00 -12.42 1.52
C SER A 48 -6.06 -13.10 2.39
N PHE A 49 -5.70 -13.51 3.63
CA PHE A 49 -6.65 -14.13 4.55
C PHE A 49 -7.80 -13.20 4.91
N VAL A 50 -7.53 -11.90 5.12
CA VAL A 50 -8.57 -10.90 5.36
C VAL A 50 -9.50 -10.78 4.16
N LEU A 51 -8.99 -10.73 2.93
CA LEU A 51 -9.82 -10.67 1.72
C LEU A 51 -10.71 -11.92 1.58
N ILE A 52 -10.16 -13.11 1.80
CA ILE A 52 -10.91 -14.38 1.76
C ILE A 52 -11.99 -14.37 2.86
N GLY A 53 -11.64 -14.00 4.08
CA GLY A 53 -12.56 -13.92 5.22
C GLY A 53 -13.72 -12.96 4.95
N VAL A 54 -13.41 -11.75 4.44
CA VAL A 54 -14.41 -10.76 4.02
C VAL A 54 -15.32 -11.32 2.93
N GLY A 55 -14.76 -11.97 1.92
CA GLY A 55 -15.54 -12.60 0.84
C GLY A 55 -16.50 -13.68 1.35
N ILE A 56 -16.03 -14.56 2.23
CA ILE A 56 -16.87 -15.60 2.88
C ILE A 56 -18.00 -14.94 3.69
N LEU A 57 -17.71 -13.92 4.49
CA LEU A 57 -18.71 -13.22 5.28
C LEU A 57 -19.79 -12.57 4.41
N ILE A 58 -19.42 -11.98 3.26
CA ILE A 58 -20.36 -11.41 2.29
C ILE A 58 -21.29 -12.50 1.73
N LEU A 59 -20.73 -13.65 1.35
CA LEU A 59 -21.51 -14.78 0.81
C LEU A 59 -22.44 -15.40 1.86
N LEU A 60 -21.98 -15.57 3.11
CA LEU A 60 -22.81 -16.04 4.22
C LEU A 60 -23.97 -15.07 4.49
N LYS A 61 -23.70 -13.76 4.50
CA LYS A 61 -24.74 -12.73 4.64
C LYS A 61 -25.74 -12.77 3.49
N ALA A 62 -25.28 -12.99 2.26
CA ALA A 62 -26.16 -13.16 1.10
C ALA A 62 -27.05 -14.41 1.23
N ARG A 63 -26.51 -15.53 1.71
CA ARG A 63 -27.27 -16.77 1.97
C ARG A 63 -28.32 -16.57 3.06
N GLY A 64 -27.99 -15.93 4.17
CA GLY A 64 -28.93 -15.66 5.27
C GLY A 64 -30.10 -14.77 4.84
N ILE A 65 -29.81 -13.72 4.06
CA ILE A 65 -30.84 -12.83 3.52
C ILE A 65 -31.73 -13.56 2.53
N TYR A 66 -31.16 -14.41 1.66
CA TYR A 66 -31.95 -15.23 0.74
C TYR A 66 -32.90 -16.18 1.47
N PHE A 67 -32.42 -16.85 2.52
CA PHE A 67 -33.25 -17.78 3.30
C PHE A 67 -34.42 -17.06 4.01
N ASN A 68 -34.15 -15.93 4.65
CA ASN A 68 -35.16 -15.14 5.33
C ASN A 68 -36.23 -14.58 4.36
N LEU A 69 -35.82 -14.17 3.15
CA LEU A 69 -36.74 -13.63 2.16
C LEU A 69 -37.59 -14.69 1.46
N LYS A 70 -37.04 -15.88 1.20
CA LYS A 70 -37.79 -17.04 0.68
C LYS A 70 -39.00 -17.38 1.57
N LEU A 71 -38.88 -17.12 2.87
CA LEU A 71 -39.95 -17.36 3.84
C LEU A 71 -40.99 -16.22 3.89
N ASN A 72 -40.65 -15.00 3.45
CA ASN A 72 -41.40 -13.80 3.83
C ASN A 72 -41.90 -12.88 2.68
N LYS A 73 -41.37 -12.91 1.43
CA LYS A 73 -41.77 -11.95 0.36
C LYS A 73 -41.63 -12.48 -1.10
N PRO A 74 -42.40 -11.96 -2.07
CA PRO A 74 -42.30 -12.31 -3.50
C PRO A 74 -41.01 -11.80 -4.18
N GLU A 75 -40.57 -12.52 -5.22
CA GLU A 75 -39.18 -12.61 -5.72
C GLU A 75 -38.62 -11.43 -6.56
N ASP A 76 -39.44 -10.53 -7.09
CA ASP A 76 -39.03 -9.75 -8.28
C ASP A 76 -38.09 -8.54 -8.06
N ASP A 77 -38.10 -7.89 -6.90
CA ASP A 77 -37.23 -6.72 -6.64
C ASP A 77 -35.78 -7.09 -6.23
N TYR A 78 -35.51 -8.37 -5.97
CA TYR A 78 -34.28 -8.82 -5.27
C TYR A 78 -33.19 -9.43 -6.16
N LYS A 79 -33.51 -9.80 -7.41
CA LYS A 79 -32.55 -10.39 -8.35
C LYS A 79 -31.28 -9.54 -8.55
N PRO A 80 -31.33 -8.20 -8.74
CA PRO A 80 -30.13 -7.41 -8.97
C PRO A 80 -29.25 -7.30 -7.71
N LEU A 81 -29.83 -7.04 -6.54
CA LEU A 81 -29.09 -6.92 -5.27
C LEU A 81 -28.40 -8.22 -4.85
N LYS A 82 -29.02 -9.38 -5.10
CA LYS A 82 -28.43 -10.69 -4.82
C LYS A 82 -27.25 -10.97 -5.74
N ARG A 83 -27.38 -10.67 -7.05
CA ARG A 83 -26.31 -10.87 -8.04
C ARG A 83 -25.07 -10.04 -7.70
N THR A 84 -25.25 -8.79 -7.31
CA THR A 84 -24.13 -7.90 -6.94
C THR A 84 -23.37 -8.42 -5.72
N ARG A 85 -24.06 -8.88 -4.65
CA ARG A 85 -23.38 -9.38 -3.45
C ARG A 85 -22.62 -10.68 -3.68
N ILE A 86 -23.17 -11.59 -4.49
CA ILE A 86 -22.47 -12.82 -4.87
C ILE A 86 -21.23 -12.47 -5.67
N PHE A 87 -21.35 -11.58 -6.65
CA PHE A 87 -20.22 -11.12 -7.45
C PHE A 87 -19.12 -10.51 -6.60
N VAL A 88 -19.45 -9.58 -5.69
CA VAL A 88 -18.48 -8.97 -4.78
C VAL A 88 -17.84 -10.01 -3.86
N GLY A 89 -18.62 -10.90 -3.24
CA GLY A 89 -18.07 -11.96 -2.38
C GLY A 89 -17.08 -12.87 -3.12
N THR A 90 -17.44 -13.32 -4.32
CA THR A 90 -16.57 -14.13 -5.18
C THR A 90 -15.33 -13.37 -5.62
N PHE A 91 -15.47 -12.08 -5.97
CA PHE A 91 -14.34 -11.23 -6.36
C PHE A 91 -13.29 -11.11 -5.23
N TYR A 92 -13.73 -10.94 -3.98
CA TYR A 92 -12.83 -10.88 -2.82
C TYR A 92 -12.10 -12.20 -2.56
N ILE A 93 -12.80 -13.33 -2.66
CA ILE A 93 -12.17 -14.65 -2.50
C ILE A 93 -11.16 -14.90 -3.62
N PHE A 94 -11.55 -14.62 -4.88
CA PHE A 94 -10.66 -14.78 -6.03
C PHE A 94 -9.44 -13.86 -5.91
N SER A 95 -9.63 -12.62 -5.47
CA SER A 95 -8.53 -11.67 -5.26
C SER A 95 -7.59 -12.14 -4.16
N GLY A 96 -8.12 -12.60 -3.01
CA GLY A 96 -7.32 -13.13 -1.91
C GLY A 96 -6.53 -14.37 -2.30
N LEU A 97 -7.16 -15.36 -2.94
CA LEU A 97 -6.47 -16.55 -3.45
C LEU A 97 -5.44 -16.20 -4.53
N GLY A 98 -5.78 -15.27 -5.41
CA GLY A 98 -4.89 -14.80 -6.46
C GLY A 98 -3.62 -14.14 -5.93
N ILE A 99 -3.72 -13.37 -4.84
CA ILE A 99 -2.55 -12.80 -4.15
C ILE A 99 -1.76 -13.89 -3.43
N LEU A 100 -2.44 -14.87 -2.80
CA LEU A 100 -1.79 -15.97 -2.07
C LEU A 100 -0.91 -16.81 -2.99
N PHE A 101 -1.39 -17.14 -4.19
CA PHE A 101 -0.67 -17.93 -5.19
C PHE A 101 0.16 -17.08 -6.16
N ASN A 102 0.35 -15.79 -5.89
CA ASN A 102 1.02 -14.82 -6.75
C ASN A 102 0.43 -14.62 -8.15
N PHE A 103 -0.54 -15.42 -8.60
CA PHE A 103 -1.15 -15.32 -9.92
C PHE A 103 -1.73 -13.93 -10.21
N LEU A 104 -2.50 -13.38 -9.27
CA LEU A 104 -3.08 -12.05 -9.42
C LEU A 104 -2.00 -10.97 -9.32
N THR A 105 -1.00 -11.16 -8.46
CA THR A 105 0.12 -10.23 -8.29
C THR A 105 0.89 -10.08 -9.61
N TYR A 106 1.25 -11.20 -10.26
CA TYR A 106 1.90 -11.18 -11.57
C TYR A 106 1.01 -10.57 -12.66
N PHE A 107 -0.27 -10.94 -12.68
CA PHE A 107 -1.22 -10.36 -13.63
C PHE A 107 -1.34 -8.84 -13.48
N LEU A 108 -1.42 -8.35 -12.25
CA LEU A 108 -1.47 -6.91 -11.96
C LEU A 108 -0.17 -6.22 -12.35
N ILE A 109 0.99 -6.80 -12.07
CA ILE A 109 2.27 -6.22 -12.49
C ILE A 109 2.31 -6.07 -14.01
N ILE A 110 2.02 -7.12 -14.77
CA ILE A 110 2.02 -7.07 -16.25
C ILE A 110 1.00 -6.06 -16.79
N LEU A 111 -0.19 -5.99 -16.18
CA LEU A 111 -1.24 -5.09 -16.62
C LEU A 111 -0.91 -3.61 -16.32
N LEU A 112 -0.21 -3.35 -15.21
CA LEU A 112 0.12 -2.00 -14.75
C LEU A 112 1.52 -1.53 -15.13
N ASP A 113 2.40 -2.42 -15.61
CA ASP A 113 3.73 -2.11 -16.17
C ASP A 113 3.73 -0.97 -17.20
N PRO A 114 2.75 -0.84 -18.13
CA PRO A 114 2.74 0.26 -19.09
C PRO A 114 2.26 1.60 -18.49
N LEU A 115 1.80 1.63 -17.23
CA LEU A 115 1.45 2.89 -16.58
C LEU A 115 2.71 3.53 -15.98
N PRO A 116 2.88 4.85 -16.12
CA PRO A 116 3.96 5.55 -15.44
C PRO A 116 3.81 5.36 -13.93
N ASP A 117 4.66 4.53 -13.36
CA ASP A 117 4.71 4.31 -11.93
C ASP A 117 5.45 5.47 -11.27
N ARG A 118 4.89 5.98 -10.16
CA ARG A 118 5.49 6.99 -9.27
C ARG A 118 5.62 8.39 -9.89
N PHE A 119 4.49 8.99 -10.29
CA PHE A 119 4.40 10.41 -10.70
C PHE A 119 5.08 11.39 -9.74
N ILE A 120 5.27 11.03 -8.47
CA ILE A 120 5.99 11.87 -7.51
C ILE A 120 7.44 12.14 -7.93
N PHE A 121 8.14 11.20 -8.59
CA PHE A 121 9.51 11.43 -9.05
C PHE A 121 9.55 12.38 -10.25
N GLU A 122 8.60 12.25 -11.18
CA GLU A 122 8.42 13.23 -12.26
C GLU A 122 8.09 14.62 -11.72
N PHE A 123 7.24 14.69 -10.68
CA PHE A 123 6.85 15.95 -10.05
C PHE A 123 8.01 16.62 -9.31
N ILE A 124 8.82 15.85 -8.57
CA ILE A 124 9.99 16.40 -7.86
C ILE A 124 11.09 16.81 -8.87
N ASN A 125 11.23 16.07 -9.98
CA ASN A 125 12.18 16.40 -11.04
C ASN A 125 11.68 17.50 -12.01
N PHE A 126 10.52 18.11 -11.76
CA PHE A 126 9.92 19.13 -12.64
C PHE A 126 10.85 20.34 -12.88
N ASN A 127 11.72 20.67 -11.93
CA ASN A 127 12.71 21.75 -12.06
C ASN A 127 14.06 21.30 -12.65
N GLY A 128 14.21 20.02 -13.01
CA GLY A 128 15.47 19.46 -13.55
C GLY A 128 16.65 19.50 -12.58
N THR A 129 16.40 19.74 -11.29
CA THR A 129 17.43 19.91 -10.26
C THR A 129 17.93 18.58 -9.69
N LEU A 130 17.24 17.47 -9.96
CA LEU A 130 17.66 16.14 -9.53
C LEU A 130 18.27 15.37 -10.71
N ASN A 131 19.41 14.74 -10.47
CA ASN A 131 20.07 13.90 -11.46
C ASN A 131 19.20 12.65 -11.73
N SER A 132 18.77 12.44 -12.98
CA SER A 132 17.94 11.29 -13.37
C SER A 132 18.55 9.94 -12.97
N TYR A 133 19.88 9.87 -12.91
CA TYR A 133 20.59 8.67 -12.47
C TYR A 133 20.37 8.34 -10.99
N GLY A 134 20.17 9.34 -10.12
CA GLY A 134 19.86 9.13 -8.71
C GLY A 134 18.42 8.66 -8.49
N ILE A 135 17.50 9.11 -9.35
CA ILE A 135 16.09 8.71 -9.32
C ILE A 135 15.96 7.24 -9.73
N ASN A 136 16.58 6.83 -10.84
CA ASN A 136 16.52 5.44 -11.30
C ASN A 136 17.07 4.44 -10.27
N ARG A 137 18.10 4.83 -9.50
CA ARG A 137 18.68 4.00 -8.42
C ARG A 137 17.76 3.81 -7.21
N ILE A 138 16.81 4.74 -7.02
CA ILE A 138 15.75 4.62 -6.02
C ILE A 138 14.53 3.92 -6.65
N GLU A 139 14.38 3.93 -7.97
CA GLU A 139 13.28 3.27 -8.66
C GLU A 139 13.45 1.76 -8.79
N GLU A 140 14.68 1.31 -8.98
CA GLU A 140 15.04 -0.11 -9.08
C GLU A 140 15.82 -0.56 -7.84
N LEU A 141 15.23 -1.48 -7.07
CA LEU A 141 15.85 -1.98 -5.83
C LEU A 141 17.23 -2.63 -6.09
N ASN A 142 17.40 -3.24 -7.25
CA ASN A 142 18.62 -3.94 -7.64
C ASN A 142 19.81 -2.99 -7.94
N ASP A 143 19.51 -1.73 -8.30
CA ASP A 143 20.51 -0.71 -8.67
C ASP A 143 20.86 0.23 -7.50
N SER A 144 20.19 0.05 -6.37
CA SER A 144 20.46 0.79 -5.15
C SER A 144 21.86 0.42 -4.60
N LYS A 145 22.64 1.43 -4.22
CA LYS A 145 24.00 1.23 -3.66
C LYS A 145 24.05 1.57 -2.17
N TYR A 146 23.17 2.46 -1.72
CA TYR A 146 23.17 2.93 -0.35
C TYR A 146 21.89 2.50 0.39
N PRO A 147 21.97 2.19 1.70
CA PRO A 147 20.84 1.69 2.47
C PRO A 147 19.68 2.70 2.56
N HIS A 148 19.98 4.01 2.53
CA HIS A 148 18.96 5.05 2.57
C HIS A 148 18.13 5.13 1.28
N GLU A 149 18.68 4.80 0.11
CA GLU A 149 17.94 4.74 -1.16
C GLU A 149 16.86 3.65 -1.09
N VAL A 150 17.23 2.49 -0.53
CA VAL A 150 16.30 1.38 -0.27
C VAL A 150 15.23 1.77 0.75
N SER A 151 15.60 2.51 1.81
CA SER A 151 14.61 3.00 2.79
C SER A 151 13.59 3.94 2.15
N ILE A 152 14.03 4.82 1.24
CA ILE A 152 13.14 5.71 0.48
C ILE A 152 12.19 4.89 -0.39
N TYR A 153 12.68 3.85 -1.08
CA TYR A 153 11.82 2.94 -1.82
C TYR A 153 10.76 2.32 -0.91
N TYR A 154 11.15 1.78 0.25
CA TYR A 154 10.21 1.17 1.18
C TYR A 154 9.15 2.14 1.69
N CYS A 155 9.49 3.41 1.93
CA CYS A 155 8.52 4.45 2.26
C CYS A 155 7.46 4.61 1.17
N PHE A 156 7.87 4.63 -0.11
CA PHE A 156 6.93 4.70 -1.22
C PHE A 156 6.10 3.43 -1.38
N ALA A 157 6.69 2.26 -1.17
CA ALA A 157 5.97 0.99 -1.18
C ALA A 157 4.92 0.92 -0.05
N LEU A 158 5.20 1.46 1.14
CA LEU A 158 4.20 1.57 2.22
C LEU A 158 3.05 2.50 1.83
N GLY A 159 3.35 3.63 1.19
CA GLY A 159 2.35 4.56 0.66
C GLY A 159 1.46 3.91 -0.41
N SER A 160 2.08 3.16 -1.34
CA SER A 160 1.38 2.37 -2.35
C SER A 160 0.47 1.31 -1.74
N PHE A 161 0.99 0.53 -0.78
CA PHE A 161 0.21 -0.49 -0.09
C PHE A 161 -0.99 0.10 0.66
N TYR A 162 -0.81 1.24 1.33
CA TYR A 162 -1.90 1.98 1.96
C TYR A 162 -2.97 2.42 0.96
N GLY A 163 -2.55 2.86 -0.23
CA GLY A 163 -3.43 3.18 -1.35
C GLY A 163 -4.26 1.97 -1.81
N ILE A 164 -3.59 0.83 -2.05
CA ILE A 164 -4.24 -0.43 -2.46
C ILE A 164 -5.25 -0.89 -1.41
N LEU A 165 -4.87 -0.88 -0.13
CA LEU A 165 -5.75 -1.27 0.97
C LEU A 165 -7.01 -0.41 0.99
N ASN A 166 -6.86 0.92 0.88
CA ASN A 166 -8.00 1.83 0.84
C ASN A 166 -8.84 1.68 -0.43
N LEU A 167 -8.25 1.26 -1.55
CA LEU A 167 -8.99 0.96 -2.78
C LEU A 167 -9.92 -0.24 -2.57
N PHE A 168 -9.40 -1.34 -1.98
CA PHE A 168 -10.24 -2.49 -1.60
C PHE A 168 -11.33 -2.07 -0.61
N LEU A 169 -11.00 -1.36 0.47
CA LEU A 169 -12.01 -0.88 1.43
C LEU A 169 -13.07 0.01 0.77
N SER A 170 -12.67 0.94 -0.08
CA SER A 170 -13.58 1.82 -0.81
C SER A 170 -14.52 1.01 -1.70
N PHE A 171 -14.00 -0.01 -2.38
CA PHE A 171 -14.81 -0.93 -3.18
C PHE A 171 -15.82 -1.68 -2.30
N LEU A 172 -15.41 -2.21 -1.14
CA LEU A 172 -16.32 -2.85 -0.17
C LEU A 172 -17.48 -1.92 0.22
N LEU A 173 -17.14 -0.67 0.56
CA LEU A 173 -18.09 0.34 1.06
C LEU A 173 -19.10 0.76 -0.01
N LEU A 174 -18.68 0.88 -1.28
CA LEU A 174 -19.58 1.24 -2.39
C LEU A 174 -20.70 0.21 -2.57
N PHE A 175 -20.39 -1.08 -2.41
CA PHE A 175 -21.37 -2.15 -2.59
C PHE A 175 -22.14 -2.51 -1.31
N HIS A 176 -21.62 -2.12 -0.14
CA HIS A 176 -22.30 -2.31 1.13
C HIS A 176 -23.28 -1.17 1.44
N ASN A 177 -24.45 -1.23 0.80
CA ASN A 177 -25.52 -0.22 0.83
C ASN A 177 -26.19 0.05 2.22
N ARG A 178 -25.57 -0.38 3.34
CA ARG A 178 -26.09 -0.27 4.71
C ARG A 178 -25.26 0.60 5.65
N ILE A 179 -24.11 1.09 5.19
CA ILE A 179 -23.30 1.97 6.01
C ILE A 179 -23.83 3.39 5.76
N ASN A 180 -24.23 4.10 6.82
CA ASN A 180 -24.75 5.49 6.80
C ASN A 180 -23.76 6.54 6.24
N ILE A 181 -22.72 6.10 5.53
CA ILE A 181 -21.78 6.97 4.85
C ILE A 181 -22.43 7.45 3.56
N LYS A 182 -22.44 8.77 3.35
CA LYS A 182 -22.93 9.38 2.12
C LYS A 182 -22.13 8.83 0.93
N PRO A 183 -22.77 8.40 -0.18
CA PRO A 183 -22.08 7.78 -1.32
C PRO A 183 -21.02 8.71 -1.92
N ARG A 184 -21.24 10.03 -1.90
CA ARG A 184 -20.25 11.04 -2.32
C ARG A 184 -18.93 10.95 -1.56
N ARG A 185 -18.98 10.64 -0.26
CA ARG A 185 -17.77 10.52 0.58
C ARG A 185 -16.98 9.26 0.23
N VAL A 186 -17.67 8.16 -0.07
CA VAL A 186 -17.00 6.91 -0.50
C VAL A 186 -16.34 7.09 -1.87
N ILE A 187 -17.00 7.78 -2.81
CA ILE A 187 -16.41 8.10 -4.11
C ILE A 187 -15.17 8.97 -3.94
N PHE A 188 -15.23 9.98 -3.07
CA PHE A 188 -14.07 10.81 -2.77
C PHE A 188 -12.90 10.00 -2.18
N TRP A 189 -13.19 9.08 -1.25
CA TRP A 189 -12.17 8.16 -0.71
C TRP A 189 -11.60 7.23 -1.77
N PHE A 190 -12.43 6.70 -2.67
CA PHE A 190 -11.98 5.90 -3.80
C PHE A 190 -11.04 6.69 -4.71
N LEU A 191 -11.43 7.90 -5.11
CA LEU A 191 -10.60 8.78 -5.95
C LEU A 191 -9.30 9.17 -5.24
N SER A 192 -9.35 9.47 -3.95
CA SER A 192 -8.16 9.75 -3.15
C SER A 192 -7.21 8.55 -3.12
N SER A 193 -7.75 7.33 -2.97
CA SER A 193 -6.95 6.10 -2.93
C SER A 193 -6.30 5.82 -4.29
N LEU A 194 -7.05 6.04 -5.37
CA LEU A 194 -6.57 5.88 -6.73
C LEU A 194 -5.47 6.90 -7.05
N SER A 195 -5.65 8.15 -6.62
CA SER A 195 -4.61 9.19 -6.70
C SER A 195 -3.36 8.81 -5.91
N SER A 196 -3.49 8.29 -4.68
CA SER A 196 -2.33 7.81 -3.91
C SER A 196 -1.59 6.67 -4.62
N CYS A 197 -2.31 5.72 -5.23
CA CYS A 197 -1.68 4.64 -5.99
C CYS A 197 -0.95 5.15 -7.23
N LEU A 198 -1.48 6.16 -7.93
CA LEU A 198 -0.78 6.80 -9.05
C LEU A 198 0.48 7.53 -8.58
N LEU A 199 0.39 8.29 -7.48
CA LEU A 199 1.52 9.07 -6.95
C LEU A 199 2.67 8.18 -6.47
N PHE A 200 2.38 7.07 -5.79
CA PHE A 200 3.37 6.16 -5.22
C PHE A 200 3.69 4.95 -6.11
N GLY A 201 3.00 4.79 -7.23
CA GLY A 201 3.07 3.64 -8.13
C GLY A 201 2.24 2.45 -7.64
N PHE A 202 1.59 1.75 -8.57
CA PHE A 202 0.77 0.58 -8.25
C PHE A 202 1.62 -0.68 -8.05
N THR A 203 2.71 -0.80 -8.80
CA THR A 203 3.57 -2.00 -8.80
C THR A 203 4.55 -2.02 -7.63
N THR A 204 4.82 -0.87 -7.01
CA THR A 204 5.89 -0.68 -6.01
C THR A 204 5.72 -1.53 -4.75
N SER A 205 4.48 -1.70 -4.29
CA SER A 205 4.17 -2.61 -3.19
C SER A 205 3.95 -4.06 -3.65
N LEU A 206 3.51 -4.27 -4.89
CA LEU A 206 3.21 -5.59 -5.45
C LEU A 206 4.45 -6.45 -5.66
N ILE A 207 5.59 -5.84 -5.99
CA ILE A 207 6.86 -6.55 -6.16
C ILE A 207 7.25 -7.30 -4.87
N PHE A 208 7.02 -6.71 -3.69
CA PHE A 208 7.29 -7.38 -2.42
C PHE A 208 6.31 -8.50 -2.09
N PHE A 209 5.16 -8.55 -2.75
CA PHE A 209 4.24 -9.68 -2.61
C PHE A 209 4.66 -10.88 -3.46
N ILE A 210 5.66 -10.77 -4.33
CA ILE A 210 6.17 -11.93 -5.07
C ILE A 210 7.07 -12.80 -4.17
N GLY A 211 7.87 -12.16 -3.32
CA GLY A 211 8.71 -12.81 -2.30
C GLY A 211 7.92 -13.73 -1.36
#